data_AF-A0A645J2G4-F1
#
_entry.id   AF-A0A645J2G4-F1
#
_cell.length_a   1.000
_cell.length_b   1.000
_cell.length_c   1.000
_cell.angle_alpha   90.00
_cell.angle_beta   90.00
_cell.angle_gamma   90.00
#
_symmetry.space_group_name_H-M   'P 1'
#
loop_
_entity.id
_entity.type
_entity.pdbx_description
1 polymer ?
#
loop_
_entity_poly.entity_id
_entity_poly.type
_entity_poly.pdbx_seq_one_letter_code
_entity_poly.pdbx_strand_id
1 'polypeptide(L)'
;MGFALAHKKLWSVHLNDQNSLKFDQDLTFGAVDPRRALNQVRVLDKHGFGNNGEWVGLDVKVMRTQKDEVCMKHLEYSRKIFLKLLEISRSLDDSKINQLVAERDYEELNFYILNAMLKG
;
A
#
# COMPACT_ATOMS: atom_id res chain seq x y z
N MET A 1 4.10 6.06 -9.63
CA MET A 1 3.05 6.83 -8.90
C MET A 1 3.52 8.21 -8.47
N GLY A 2 4.57 8.34 -7.63
CA GLY A 2 5.02 9.65 -7.11
C GLY A 2 5.33 10.71 -8.17
N PHE A 3 5.95 10.34 -9.29
CA PHE A 3 6.20 11.27 -10.40
C PHE A 3 4.90 11.86 -10.99
N ALA A 4 3.93 11.01 -11.32
CA ALA A 4 2.64 11.47 -11.85
C ALA A 4 1.88 12.32 -10.83
N LEU A 5 1.98 11.98 -9.54
CA LEU A 5 1.40 12.75 -8.44
C LEU A 5 2.00 14.16 -8.35
N ALA A 6 3.33 14.27 -8.39
CA ALA A 6 4.04 15.55 -8.36
C ALA A 6 3.65 16.48 -9.53
N HIS A 7 3.35 15.92 -10.69
CA HIS A 7 2.90 16.68 -11.86
C HIS A 7 1.38 16.89 -11.94
N LYS A 8 0.61 16.50 -10.92
CA LYS A 8 -0.86 16.57 -10.90
C LYS A 8 -1.50 15.84 -12.09
N LYS A 9 -0.89 14.71 -12.48
CA LYS A 9 -1.34 13.82 -13.56
C LYS A 9 -1.76 12.44 -13.08
N LEU A 10 -1.73 12.20 -11.77
CA LEU A 10 -2.29 10.99 -11.18
C LEU A 10 -3.78 11.22 -10.91
N TRP A 11 -4.66 10.69 -11.76
CA TRP A 11 -6.11 10.89 -11.64
C TRP A 11 -6.80 9.81 -10.80
N SER A 12 -6.33 8.57 -10.91
CA SER A 12 -6.76 7.44 -10.11
C SER A 12 -5.62 6.42 -10.01
N VAL A 13 -5.75 5.48 -9.08
CA VAL A 13 -4.86 4.32 -8.98
C VAL A 13 -5.67 3.05 -8.84
N HIS A 14 -5.20 1.98 -9.44
CA HIS A 14 -5.76 0.64 -9.33
C HIS A 14 -4.72 -0.22 -8.61
N LEU A 15 -5.05 -0.69 -7.41
CA LEU A 15 -4.13 -1.42 -6.55
C LEU A 15 -4.44 -2.92 -6.59
N ASN A 16 -3.42 -3.70 -6.85
CA ASN A 16 -3.40 -5.15 -6.79
C ASN A 16 -2.03 -5.61 -6.27
N ASP A 17 -1.79 -6.92 -6.26
CA ASP A 17 -0.46 -7.46 -6.04
C ASP A 17 -0.14 -8.57 -7.03
N GLN A 18 1.14 -8.84 -7.22
CA GLN A 18 1.61 -9.90 -8.12
C GLN A 18 3.01 -10.35 -7.72
N ASN A 19 3.28 -11.62 -8.06
CA ASN A 19 4.64 -12.14 -8.02
C ASN A 19 5.46 -11.54 -9.17
N SER A 20 6.77 -11.77 -9.14
CA SER A 20 7.72 -11.34 -10.18
C SER A 20 7.25 -11.68 -11.61
N LEU A 21 7.86 -11.04 -12.61
CA LEU A 21 7.68 -11.17 -14.06
C LEU A 21 6.93 -12.43 -14.55
N LYS A 22 5.59 -12.37 -14.48
CA LYS A 22 4.63 -13.33 -15.03
C LYS A 22 3.48 -12.55 -15.69
N PHE A 23 2.33 -13.20 -15.89
CA PHE A 23 1.08 -12.53 -16.25
C PHE A 23 0.59 -11.64 -15.11
N ASP A 24 -0.24 -10.65 -15.43
CA ASP A 24 -0.92 -9.83 -14.42
C ASP A 24 -1.89 -10.70 -13.63
N GLN A 25 -1.63 -10.84 -12.33
CA GLN A 25 -2.30 -11.84 -11.50
C GLN A 25 -3.51 -11.29 -10.76
N ASP A 26 -3.64 -9.97 -10.67
CA ASP A 26 -4.69 -9.29 -9.90
C ASP A 26 -4.85 -9.85 -8.48
N LEU A 27 -3.76 -10.20 -7.79
CA LEU A 27 -3.86 -10.79 -6.45
C LEU A 27 -4.34 -9.74 -5.46
N THR A 28 -4.87 -10.23 -4.32
CA THR A 28 -5.19 -9.41 -3.16
C THR A 28 -4.08 -8.40 -2.85
N PHE A 29 -4.43 -7.12 -2.74
CA PHE A 29 -3.49 -6.05 -2.49
C PHE A 29 -2.66 -6.29 -1.22
N GLY A 30 -1.33 -6.21 -1.32
CA GLY A 30 -0.40 -6.39 -0.21
C GLY A 30 -0.17 -7.83 0.24
N ALA A 31 -0.66 -8.82 -0.51
CA ALA A 31 -0.49 -10.23 -0.16
C ALA A 31 0.89 -10.81 -0.54
N VAL A 32 1.56 -10.25 -1.56
CA VAL A 32 2.88 -10.72 -2.01
C VAL A 32 3.99 -9.87 -1.39
N ASP A 33 3.84 -8.54 -1.46
CA ASP A 33 4.82 -7.62 -0.90
C ASP A 33 4.14 -6.52 -0.07
N PRO A 34 3.87 -6.78 1.22
CA PRO A 34 3.23 -5.80 2.10
C PRO A 34 4.12 -4.57 2.34
N ARG A 35 5.45 -4.69 2.21
CA ARG A 35 6.38 -3.56 2.40
C ARG A 35 6.27 -2.58 1.24
N ARG A 36 6.18 -3.09 0.01
CA ARG A 36 5.89 -2.31 -1.21
C ARG A 36 4.49 -1.72 -1.17
N ALA A 37 3.49 -2.48 -0.72
CA ALA A 37 2.13 -1.97 -0.53
C ALA A 37 2.10 -0.78 0.44
N LEU A 38 2.78 -0.87 1.58
CA LEU A 38 2.91 0.24 2.53
C LEU A 38 3.51 1.49 1.88
N ASN A 39 4.58 1.33 1.09
CA ASN A 39 5.20 2.46 0.38
C ASN A 39 4.22 3.15 -0.57
N GLN A 40 3.38 2.39 -1.28
CA GLN A 40 2.36 2.95 -2.16
C GLN A 40 1.32 3.74 -1.35
N VAL A 41 0.74 3.13 -0.31
CA VAL A 41 -0.25 3.80 0.55
C VAL A 41 0.32 5.07 1.16
N ARG A 42 1.56 5.04 1.65
CA ARG A 42 2.22 6.18 2.29
C ARG A 42 2.44 7.34 1.32
N VAL A 43 2.83 7.07 0.07
CA VAL A 43 2.97 8.12 -0.95
C VAL A 43 1.62 8.79 -1.22
N LEU A 44 0.53 8.02 -1.31
CA LEU A 44 -0.81 8.58 -1.52
C LEU A 44 -1.26 9.44 -0.32
N ASP A 45 -1.14 8.89 0.88
CA ASP A 45 -1.55 9.52 2.14
C ASP A 45 -0.78 10.82 2.41
N LYS A 46 0.56 10.79 2.31
CA LYS A 46 1.43 11.95 2.57
C LYS A 46 1.21 13.13 1.64
N HIS A 47 0.66 12.88 0.47
CA HIS A 47 0.46 13.90 -0.55
C HIS A 47 -1.02 14.22 -0.78
N GLY A 48 -1.90 13.80 0.15
CA GLY A 48 -3.32 14.18 0.14
C GLY A 48 -4.08 13.67 -1.08
N PHE A 49 -3.66 12.53 -1.65
CA PHE A 49 -4.36 11.94 -2.78
C PHE A 49 -5.79 11.54 -2.39
N GLY A 50 -6.77 11.98 -3.16
CA GLY A 50 -8.20 11.82 -2.88
C GLY A 50 -8.87 13.09 -2.35
N ASN A 51 -8.11 14.11 -1.95
CA ASN A 51 -8.68 15.37 -1.48
C ASN A 51 -9.22 16.25 -2.62
N ASN A 52 -8.89 15.96 -3.89
CA ASN A 52 -9.33 16.75 -5.05
C ASN A 52 -10.22 15.94 -6.01
N GLY A 53 -10.88 14.89 -5.51
CA GLY A 53 -11.76 14.03 -6.30
C GLY A 53 -11.08 12.83 -6.95
N GLU A 54 -9.81 12.58 -6.66
CA GLU A 54 -9.15 11.32 -7.03
C GLU A 54 -9.69 10.15 -6.20
N TRP A 55 -9.47 8.92 -6.64
CA TRP A 55 -9.85 7.73 -5.88
C TRP A 55 -8.85 6.59 -6.01
N VAL A 56 -8.89 5.71 -5.01
CA VAL A 56 -8.17 4.44 -4.98
C VAL A 56 -9.14 3.33 -5.36
N GLY A 57 -8.90 2.71 -6.52
CA GLY A 57 -9.55 1.48 -6.96
C GLY A 57 -8.78 0.25 -6.53
N LEU A 58 -9.48 -0.87 -6.36
CA LEU A 58 -8.91 -2.19 -6.14
C LEU A 58 -9.19 -3.04 -7.36
N ASP A 59 -8.15 -3.30 -8.15
CA ASP A 59 -8.25 -4.07 -9.40
C ASP A 59 -7.78 -5.49 -9.13
N VAL A 60 -8.60 -6.22 -8.38
CA VAL A 60 -8.24 -7.51 -7.79
C VAL A 60 -9.19 -8.58 -8.24
N LYS A 61 -8.70 -9.82 -8.27
CA LYS A 61 -9.43 -11.00 -8.69
C LYS A 61 -9.38 -12.09 -7.63
N VAL A 62 -10.39 -12.94 -7.66
CA VAL A 62 -10.46 -14.13 -6.83
C VAL A 62 -9.27 -15.06 -7.11
N MET A 63 -8.60 -15.53 -6.05
CA MET A 63 -7.40 -16.38 -6.15
C MET A 63 -7.66 -17.71 -6.88
N ARG A 64 -8.80 -18.33 -6.59
CA ARG A 64 -9.32 -19.59 -7.14
C ARG A 64 -10.83 -19.57 -7.05
N THR A 65 -11.52 -20.41 -7.82
CA THR A 65 -12.98 -20.55 -7.75
C THR A 65 -13.47 -20.64 -6.31
N GLN A 66 -14.44 -19.80 -5.98
CA GLN A 66 -15.10 -19.74 -4.68
C GLN A 66 -16.60 -19.98 -4.88
N LYS A 67 -17.28 -20.40 -3.82
CA LYS A 67 -18.75 -20.38 -3.80
C LYS A 67 -19.25 -18.93 -3.81
N ASP A 68 -20.44 -18.72 -4.32
CA ASP A 68 -21.03 -17.39 -4.51
C ASP A 68 -21.11 -16.60 -3.20
N GLU A 69 -21.37 -17.27 -2.07
CA GLU A 69 -21.53 -16.60 -0.77
C GLU A 69 -20.24 -15.96 -0.25
N VAL A 70 -19.08 -16.36 -0.79
CA VAL A 70 -17.76 -15.89 -0.33
C VAL A 70 -16.89 -15.33 -1.45
N CYS A 71 -17.41 -15.22 -2.67
CA CYS A 71 -16.63 -14.87 -3.85
C CYS A 71 -16.03 -13.45 -3.80
N MET A 72 -16.56 -12.56 -2.95
CA MET A 72 -16.11 -11.17 -2.79
C MET A 72 -15.04 -10.95 -1.71
N LYS A 73 -14.58 -12.00 -1.02
CA LYS A 73 -13.58 -11.86 0.07
C LYS A 73 -12.26 -11.22 -0.39
N HIS A 74 -11.85 -11.44 -1.63
CA HIS A 74 -10.64 -10.82 -2.19
C HIS A 74 -10.70 -9.29 -2.21
N LEU A 75 -11.87 -8.71 -2.53
CA LEU A 75 -12.12 -7.28 -2.48
C LEU A 75 -12.17 -6.78 -1.03
N GLU A 76 -12.93 -7.47 -0.17
CA GLU A 76 -13.05 -7.13 1.25
C GLU A 76 -11.68 -7.10 1.94
N TYR A 77 -10.86 -8.12 1.71
CA TYR A 77 -9.55 -8.26 2.34
C TYR A 77 -8.53 -7.28 1.76
N SER A 78 -8.55 -7.01 0.45
CA SER A 78 -7.72 -5.95 -0.14
C SER A 78 -8.02 -4.58 0.47
N ARG A 79 -9.30 -4.26 0.71
CA ARG A 79 -9.71 -3.03 1.39
C ARG A 79 -9.24 -3.00 2.85
N LYS A 80 -9.40 -4.11 3.59
CA LYS A 80 -8.92 -4.19 4.99
C LYS A 80 -7.41 -3.99 5.08
N ILE A 81 -6.66 -4.60 4.17
CA ILE A 81 -5.20 -4.44 4.11
C ILE A 81 -4.84 -2.99 3.79
N PHE A 82 -5.47 -2.35 2.79
CA PHE A 82 -5.24 -0.93 2.50
C PHE A 82 -5.45 -0.04 3.73
N LEU A 83 -6.56 -0.23 4.46
CA LEU A 83 -6.86 0.56 5.65
C LEU A 83 -5.86 0.32 6.78
N LYS A 84 -5.43 -0.93 7.03
CA LYS A 84 -4.39 -1.22 8.02
C LYS A 84 -3.05 -0.59 7.64
N LEU A 85 -2.68 -0.64 6.36
CA LEU A 85 -1.47 0.03 5.87
C LEU A 85 -1.56 1.56 5.96
N LEU A 86 -2.75 2.14 5.82
CA LEU A 86 -3.00 3.56 6.01
C LEU A 86 -2.84 3.97 7.49
N GLU A 87 -3.35 3.16 8.41
CA GLU A 87 -3.13 3.34 9.86
C GLU A 87 -1.64 3.29 10.20
N ILE A 88 -0.91 2.32 9.63
CA ILE A 88 0.54 2.24 9.79
C ILE A 88 1.22 3.49 9.21
N SER A 89 0.87 3.91 8.00
CA SER A 89 1.40 5.15 7.38
C SER A 89 1.28 6.36 8.31
N ARG A 90 0.12 6.50 8.95
CA ARG A 90 -0.20 7.63 9.84
C ARG A 90 0.40 7.53 11.23
N SER A 91 0.80 6.34 11.67
CA SER A 91 1.45 6.14 12.98
C SER A 91 2.98 6.32 12.95
N LEU A 92 3.59 6.30 11.76
CA LEU A 92 5.02 6.53 11.61
C LEU A 92 5.38 8.02 11.81
N ASP A 93 6.40 8.26 12.65
CA ASP A 93 6.97 9.57 12.92
C ASP A 93 7.95 9.99 11.82
N ASP A 94 7.58 11.03 11.08
CA ASP A 94 8.39 11.60 10.01
C ASP A 94 9.67 12.25 10.53
N SER A 95 9.66 12.82 11.74
CA SER A 95 10.84 13.42 12.34
C SER A 95 11.89 12.34 12.58
N LYS A 96 11.49 11.21 13.18
CA LYS A 96 12.38 10.05 13.37
C LYS A 96 12.88 9.52 12.02
N ILE A 97 12.01 9.36 11.03
CA ILE A 97 12.40 8.88 9.69
C ILE A 97 13.43 9.82 9.05
N ASN A 98 13.17 11.14 9.06
CA ASN A 98 14.06 12.14 8.48
C ASN A 98 15.42 12.18 9.19
N GLN A 99 15.43 12.03 10.52
CA GLN A 99 16.65 11.92 11.31
C GLN A 99 17.48 10.71 10.87
N LEU A 100 16.89 9.52 10.84
CA LEU A 100 17.59 8.29 10.45
C LEU A 100 18.13 8.35 9.02
N VAL A 101 17.40 8.98 8.09
CA VAL A 101 17.87 9.23 6.72
C VAL A 101 19.06 10.18 6.71
N ALA A 102 19.01 11.27 7.48
CA ALA A 102 20.10 12.25 7.57
C ALA A 102 21.38 11.62 8.16
N GLU A 103 21.22 10.73 9.14
CA GLU A 103 22.30 9.97 9.78
C GLU A 103 22.78 8.78 8.92
N ARG A 104 22.03 8.42 7.86
CA ARG A 104 22.22 7.23 7.02
C ARG A 104 22.12 5.92 7.80
N ASP A 105 21.38 5.90 8.90
CA ASP A 105 21.08 4.69 9.66
C ASP A 105 19.88 3.95 9.05
N TYR A 106 20.15 3.29 7.92
CA TYR A 106 19.13 2.58 7.18
C TYR A 106 18.68 1.27 7.84
N GLU A 107 19.50 0.70 8.74
CA GLU A 107 19.15 -0.50 9.49
C GLU A 107 18.10 -0.19 10.55
N GLU A 108 18.29 0.87 11.36
CA GLU A 108 17.29 1.32 12.32
C GLU A 108 16.04 1.86 11.61
N LEU A 109 16.19 2.54 10.46
CA LEU A 109 15.04 2.97 9.66
C LEU A 109 14.21 1.77 9.17
N ASN A 110 14.88 0.74 8.65
CA ASN A 110 14.20 -0.46 8.18
C ASN A 110 13.51 -1.17 9.35
N PHE A 111 14.21 -1.36 10.47
CA PHE A 111 13.64 -1.98 11.66
C PHE A 111 12.46 -1.18 12.23
N TYR A 112 12.55 0.15 12.30
CA TYR A 112 11.47 1.02 12.77
C TYR A 112 10.17 0.80 11.98
N ILE A 113 10.27 0.74 10.65
CA ILE A 113 9.13 0.51 9.76
C ILE A 113 8.61 -0.93 9.90
N LEU A 114 9.49 -1.92 9.88
CA LEU A 114 9.10 -3.33 10.04
C LEU A 114 8.41 -3.58 11.38
N ASN A 115 8.93 -3.00 12.46
CA ASN A 115 8.33 -3.09 13.78
C ASN A 115 6.92 -2.49 13.81
N ALA A 116 6.67 -1.38 13.10
CA ALA A 116 5.32 -0.83 12.97
C ALA A 116 4.38 -1.79 12.20
N MET A 117 4.89 -2.49 11.18
CA MET A 117 4.10 -3.45 10.40
C MET A 117 3.79 -4.76 11.14
N LEU A 118 4.68 -5.18 12.04
CA LEU A 118 4.54 -6.43 12.81
C LEU A 118 3.72 -6.26 14.09
N LYS A 119 3.42 -5.03 14.51
CA LYS A 119 2.52 -4.77 15.64
C LYS A 119 1.08 -5.18 15.27
N GLY A 120 0.56 -6.15 16.02
CA GLY A 120 -0.75 -6.78 15.84
C GLY A 120 -1.91 -5.83 16.07
#